data_AF-A0A0D2LHX2-F1
#
_entry.id   AF-A0A0D2LHX2-F1
#
_cell.length_a   1.000
_cell.length_b   1.000
_cell.length_c   1.000
_cell.angle_alpha   90.00
_cell.angle_beta   90.00
_cell.angle_gamma   90.00
#
_symmetry.space_group_name_H-M   'P 1'
#
loop_
_entity.id
_entity.type
_entity.pdbx_description
1 polymer ?
#
loop_
_entity_poly.entity_id
_entity_poly.type
_entity_poly.pdbx_seq_one_letter_code
_entity_poly.pdbx_strand_id
1 'polypeptide(L)'
;MKSFFFAGLCAILAIPSSLAASPQEQLAQLAAAGNGVIKLDATTYDLLTSPKREWSASVQLTALDPRRRCNPCKEFDPSWNAVAKAWSYVSSANKNQHFFGTLDFDDGPSVFQKLGIASAPVVFNHPATEGDRKPASGNVSPVKYDFADGFDAARLAEFLSKYTPVAVPYRDPIDWVRWLTIGIGALGSLLLLRFIAPIIQSKWTWATITVITSLIMTSGYMFTRIRNAPYNGGPGNWIAGGYQNQFGQEVQVIAFIYGLLSFAFLMLILVVPLQTSPQKQRLQIYLWTGVIMIIYSVLISIFRVKNRGYPFKLFL
;
A
#
# COMPACT_ATOMS: atom_id res chain seq x y z
N MET A 1 78.85 -62.61 3.57
CA MET A 1 78.90 -63.71 2.59
C MET A 1 77.58 -64.47 2.69
N LYS A 2 76.70 -64.32 1.68
CA LYS A 2 75.47 -65.13 1.39
C LYS A 2 74.35 -65.08 2.44
N SER A 3 73.04 -65.02 2.18
CA SER A 3 72.14 -64.82 1.04
C SER A 3 70.75 -64.65 1.72
N PHE A 4 69.95 -63.63 1.40
CA PHE A 4 68.82 -63.66 0.46
C PHE A 4 67.86 -64.87 0.56
N PHE A 5 66.55 -64.54 0.54
CA PHE A 5 65.34 -65.38 0.44
C PHE A 5 64.66 -65.85 1.74
N PHE A 6 63.70 -65.06 2.22
CA PHE A 6 62.30 -65.51 2.22
C PHE A 6 61.36 -64.30 2.24
N ALA A 7 60.63 -64.15 1.14
CA ALA A 7 59.59 -63.17 0.93
C ALA A 7 58.24 -63.76 1.37
N GLY A 8 57.32 -62.87 1.75
CA GLY A 8 55.89 -63.12 1.64
C GLY A 8 55.20 -63.49 2.95
N LEU A 9 54.24 -62.64 3.29
CA LEU A 9 52.93 -62.96 3.86
C LEU A 9 52.62 -62.26 5.21
N CYS A 10 52.47 -60.93 5.21
CA CYS A 10 51.74 -60.24 6.31
C CYS A 10 51.34 -58.78 5.98
N ALA A 11 51.03 -58.44 4.73
CA ALA A 11 50.68 -57.08 4.33
C ALA A 11 49.40 -57.00 3.49
N ILE A 12 48.33 -57.68 3.91
CA ILE A 12 46.98 -57.45 3.39
C ILE A 12 46.00 -57.64 4.55
N LEU A 13 45.76 -56.59 5.34
CA LEU A 13 44.56 -56.37 6.15
C LEU A 13 44.61 -54.93 6.74
N ALA A 14 44.73 -53.96 5.84
CA ALA A 14 44.38 -52.57 6.13
C ALA A 14 43.43 -52.13 5.02
N ILE A 15 42.21 -52.68 5.07
CA ILE A 15 41.07 -52.11 4.34
C ILE A 15 40.83 -50.76 5.01
N PRO A 16 40.97 -49.62 4.30
CA PRO A 16 40.49 -48.36 4.86
C PRO A 16 38.98 -48.49 4.95
N SER A 17 38.46 -48.58 6.16
CA SER A 17 37.04 -48.35 6.44
C SER A 17 36.72 -46.96 5.90
N SER A 18 36.09 -46.89 4.72
CA SER A 18 35.44 -45.67 4.28
C SER A 18 34.42 -45.32 5.36
N LEU A 19 34.72 -44.29 6.15
CA LEU A 19 33.74 -43.63 7.02
C LEU A 19 32.59 -43.21 6.11
N ALA A 20 31.51 -43.99 6.10
CA ALA A 20 30.25 -43.53 5.55
C ALA A 20 29.88 -42.30 6.37
N ALA A 21 29.89 -41.12 5.74
CA ALA A 21 29.45 -39.89 6.39
C ALA A 21 28.08 -40.14 7.00
N SER A 22 27.91 -39.75 8.27
CA SER A 22 26.62 -39.92 8.93
C SER A 22 25.55 -39.14 8.15
N PRO A 23 24.28 -39.61 8.08
CA PRO A 23 23.21 -38.90 7.38
C PRO A 23 23.09 -37.42 7.77
N GLN A 24 23.39 -37.09 9.03
CA GLN A 24 23.40 -35.73 9.55
C GLN A 24 24.54 -34.87 8.97
N GLU A 25 25.74 -35.42 8.79
CA GLU A 25 26.86 -34.72 8.16
C GLU A 25 26.58 -34.43 6.69
N GLN A 26 25.95 -35.37 5.98
CA GLN A 26 25.53 -35.18 4.59
C GLN A 26 24.51 -34.03 4.48
N LEU A 27 23.51 -33.99 5.38
CA LEU A 27 22.53 -32.91 5.44
C LEU A 27 23.17 -31.56 5.81
N ALA A 28 24.15 -31.56 6.71
CA ALA A 28 24.87 -30.35 7.08
C ALA A 28 25.68 -29.77 5.91
N GLN A 29 26.30 -30.63 5.08
CA GLN A 29 27.00 -30.20 3.87
C GLN A 29 26.02 -29.62 2.83
N LEU A 30 24.87 -30.27 2.62
CA LEU A 30 23.83 -29.77 1.72
C LEU A 30 23.26 -28.42 2.20
N ALA A 31 23.03 -28.26 3.50
CA ALA A 31 22.55 -27.00 4.08
C ALA A 31 23.60 -25.89 3.95
N ALA A 32 24.89 -26.20 4.09
CA ALA A 32 25.97 -25.23 3.89
C ALA A 32 26.07 -24.78 2.43
N ALA A 33 25.91 -25.70 1.47
CA ALA A 33 25.94 -25.39 0.04
C ALA A 33 24.77 -24.50 -0.41
N GLY A 34 23.61 -24.62 0.23
CA GLY A 34 22.40 -23.87 -0.11
C GLY A 34 22.12 -22.64 0.76
N ASN A 35 23.14 -22.02 1.37
CA ASN A 35 22.99 -20.84 2.25
C ASN A 35 21.98 -21.01 3.40
N GLY A 36 21.86 -22.23 3.93
CA GLY A 36 20.95 -22.58 5.02
C GLY A 36 19.68 -23.31 4.58
N VAL A 37 19.39 -23.41 3.28
CA VAL A 37 18.25 -24.16 2.73
C VAL A 37 18.75 -25.35 1.91
N ILE A 38 18.27 -26.55 2.22
CA ILE A 38 18.54 -27.75 1.43
C ILE A 38 17.53 -27.81 0.28
N LYS A 39 18.00 -27.82 -0.97
CA LYS A 39 17.14 -28.14 -2.10
C LYS A 39 16.84 -29.64 -2.07
N LEU A 40 15.57 -30.00 -1.89
CA LEU A 40 15.14 -31.39 -1.78
C LEU A 40 14.65 -31.93 -3.12
N ASP A 41 14.80 -33.23 -3.26
CA ASP A 41 14.15 -34.11 -4.23
C ASP A 41 13.43 -35.23 -3.47
N ALA A 42 12.79 -36.17 -4.16
CA ALA A 42 12.08 -37.27 -3.50
C ALA A 42 12.99 -38.11 -2.56
N THR A 43 14.25 -38.32 -2.93
CA THR A 43 15.19 -39.18 -2.18
C THR A 43 15.76 -38.49 -0.94
N THR A 44 16.15 -37.23 -1.08
CA THR A 44 16.66 -36.38 -0.01
C THR A 44 15.54 -35.94 0.94
N TYR A 45 14.29 -35.84 0.46
CA TYR A 45 13.12 -35.67 1.33
C TYR A 45 12.93 -36.88 2.26
N ASP A 46 12.98 -38.10 1.72
CA ASP A 46 12.86 -39.32 2.54
C ASP A 46 14.06 -39.48 3.51
N LEU A 47 15.26 -39.04 3.11
CA LEU A 47 16.44 -38.99 3.99
C LEU A 47 16.24 -37.99 5.14
N LEU A 48 15.80 -36.77 4.82
CA LEU A 48 15.59 -35.69 5.78
C LEU A 48 14.46 -36.02 6.77
N THR A 49 13.42 -36.70 6.30
CA THR A 49 12.22 -37.07 7.08
C THR A 49 12.23 -38.52 7.58
N SER A 50 13.40 -39.16 7.61
CA SER A 50 13.55 -40.55 8.01
C SER A 50 12.93 -40.84 9.39
N PRO A 51 12.35 -42.04 9.61
CA PRO A 51 11.62 -42.37 10.83
C PRO A 51 12.51 -42.47 12.07
N LYS A 52 13.83 -42.65 11.91
CA LYS A 52 14.82 -42.68 12.99
C LYS A 52 15.79 -41.51 12.81
N ARG A 53 15.45 -40.38 13.42
CA ARG A 53 16.21 -39.12 13.31
C ARG A 53 16.31 -38.43 14.65
N GLU A 54 17.50 -37.89 14.95
CA GLU A 54 17.79 -37.07 16.13
C GLU A 54 17.67 -35.57 15.84
N TRP A 55 17.57 -35.19 14.55
CA TRP A 55 17.34 -33.80 14.13
C TRP A 55 15.86 -33.52 13.86
N SER A 56 15.51 -32.24 13.94
CA SER A 56 14.24 -31.71 13.45
C SER A 56 14.41 -31.12 12.05
N ALA A 57 13.33 -31.04 11.29
CA ALA A 57 13.38 -30.52 9.92
C ALA A 57 12.15 -29.69 9.60
N SER A 58 12.35 -28.48 9.09
CA SER A 58 11.26 -27.68 8.52
C SER A 58 11.32 -27.79 7.01
N VAL A 59 10.24 -28.24 6.39
CA VAL A 59 10.17 -28.42 4.94
C VAL A 59 9.10 -27.53 4.34
N GLN A 60 9.51 -26.68 3.39
CA GLN A 60 8.63 -25.91 2.52
C GLN A 60 8.35 -26.71 1.24
N LEU A 61 7.08 -26.97 1.00
CA LEU A 61 6.56 -27.59 -0.21
C LEU A 61 6.00 -26.49 -1.09
N THR A 62 6.60 -26.28 -2.26
CA THR A 62 6.34 -25.14 -3.14
C THR A 62 6.21 -25.55 -4.60
N ALA A 63 5.83 -24.61 -5.45
CA ALA A 63 5.73 -24.79 -6.90
C ALA A 63 6.15 -23.48 -7.60
N LEU A 64 7.45 -23.22 -7.62
CA LEU A 64 8.04 -21.97 -8.11
C LEU A 64 8.24 -21.96 -9.63
N ASP A 65 8.20 -23.12 -10.30
CA ASP A 65 8.35 -23.18 -11.75
C ASP A 65 7.33 -22.24 -12.43
N PRO A 66 7.76 -21.35 -13.35
CA PRO A 66 6.88 -20.41 -14.02
C PRO A 66 5.66 -21.04 -14.71
N ARG A 67 5.76 -22.32 -15.13
CA ARG A 67 4.67 -23.10 -15.72
C ARG A 67 3.52 -23.34 -14.74
N ARG A 68 3.82 -23.41 -13.44
CA ARG A 68 2.84 -23.65 -12.35
C ARG A 68 2.06 -22.41 -11.94
N ARG A 69 2.55 -21.20 -12.26
CA ARG A 69 1.91 -19.91 -11.98
C ARG A 69 1.44 -19.74 -10.52
N CYS A 70 2.18 -20.28 -9.55
CA CYS A 70 1.84 -20.16 -8.13
C CYS A 70 2.25 -18.78 -7.58
N ASN A 71 1.31 -17.83 -7.55
CA ASN A 71 1.56 -16.50 -6.95
C ASN A 71 1.84 -16.58 -5.43
N PRO A 72 1.07 -17.34 -4.63
CA PRO A 72 1.35 -17.46 -3.19
C PRO A 72 2.73 -18.04 -2.88
N CYS A 73 3.21 -18.98 -3.71
CA CYS A 73 4.55 -19.56 -3.57
C CYS A 73 5.64 -18.51 -3.79
N LYS A 74 5.49 -17.66 -4.81
CA LYS A 74 6.44 -16.58 -5.11
C LYS A 74 6.47 -15.50 -4.03
N GLU A 75 5.32 -15.24 -3.41
CA GLU A 75 5.20 -14.25 -2.33
C GLU A 75 5.81 -14.77 -1.02
N PHE A 76 5.63 -16.06 -0.72
CA PHE A 76 6.14 -16.66 0.51
C PHE A 76 7.63 -17.07 0.46
N ASP A 77 8.16 -17.38 -0.72
CA ASP A 77 9.54 -17.87 -0.90
C ASP A 77 10.61 -16.93 -0.30
N PRO A 78 10.56 -15.59 -0.48
CA PRO A 78 11.49 -14.68 0.18
C PRO A 78 11.45 -14.80 1.71
N SER A 79 10.26 -14.95 2.30
CA SER A 79 10.08 -15.08 3.75
C SER A 79 10.71 -16.37 4.27
N TRP A 80 10.51 -17.49 3.57
CA TRP A 80 11.13 -18.76 3.90
C TRP A 80 12.67 -18.67 3.86
N ASN A 81 13.20 -18.14 2.76
CA ASN A 81 14.64 -18.00 2.56
C ASN A 81 15.28 -17.06 3.60
N ALA A 82 14.58 -16.00 4.02
CA ALA A 82 15.07 -15.07 5.02
C ALA A 82 15.18 -15.72 6.42
N VAL A 83 14.21 -16.53 6.81
CA VAL A 83 14.22 -17.28 8.08
C VAL A 83 15.30 -18.38 8.07
N ALA A 84 15.41 -19.13 6.97
CA ALA A 84 16.45 -20.16 6.84
C ALA A 84 17.86 -19.55 6.80
N LYS A 85 18.03 -18.39 6.14
CA LYS A 85 19.28 -17.63 6.18
C LYS A 85 19.59 -17.14 7.59
N ALA A 86 18.60 -16.67 8.34
CA ALA A 86 18.79 -16.28 9.74
C ALA A 86 19.28 -17.46 10.60
N TRP A 87 18.75 -18.67 10.36
CA TRP A 87 19.23 -19.89 11.01
C TRP A 87 20.69 -20.23 10.68
N SER A 88 21.16 -19.89 9.47
CA SER A 88 22.53 -20.18 9.05
C SER A 88 23.61 -19.51 9.92
N TYR A 89 23.26 -18.42 10.62
CA TYR A 89 24.13 -17.67 11.54
C TYR A 89 24.19 -18.25 12.97
N VAL A 90 23.35 -19.24 13.29
CA VAL A 90 23.39 -19.92 14.60
C VAL A 90 24.64 -20.79 14.71
N SER A 91 25.14 -21.01 15.94
CA SER A 91 26.31 -21.85 16.20
C SER A 91 26.15 -23.26 15.63
N SER A 92 27.25 -23.84 15.11
CA SER A 92 27.26 -25.15 14.44
C SER A 92 26.69 -26.28 15.32
N ALA A 93 26.91 -26.22 16.64
CA ALA A 93 26.39 -27.19 17.61
C ALA A 93 24.85 -27.29 17.60
N ASN A 94 24.16 -26.16 17.42
CA ASN A 94 22.70 -26.10 17.38
C ASN A 94 22.16 -26.16 15.94
N LYS A 95 22.91 -25.60 14.98
CA LYS A 95 22.55 -25.57 13.56
C LYS A 95 22.36 -26.96 12.97
N ASN A 96 23.20 -27.93 13.35
CA ASN A 96 23.12 -29.31 12.83
C ASN A 96 22.00 -30.15 13.46
N GLN A 97 21.23 -29.58 14.39
CA GLN A 97 20.08 -30.26 15.02
C GLN A 97 18.74 -29.87 14.38
N HIS A 98 18.73 -28.86 13.50
CA HIS A 98 17.56 -28.46 12.74
C HIS A 98 17.91 -28.05 11.32
N PHE A 99 17.25 -28.66 10.34
CA PHE A 99 17.50 -28.39 8.93
C PHE A 99 16.27 -27.76 8.25
N PHE A 100 16.52 -26.78 7.39
CA PHE A 100 15.52 -26.19 6.51
C PHE A 100 15.65 -26.79 5.13
N GLY A 101 14.54 -27.20 4.53
CA GLY A 101 14.54 -27.73 3.17
C GLY A 101 13.37 -27.19 2.34
N THR A 102 13.60 -27.08 1.03
CA THR A 102 12.58 -26.68 0.06
C THR A 102 12.43 -27.78 -0.97
N LEU A 103 11.22 -28.29 -1.13
CA LEU A 103 10.85 -29.25 -2.16
C LEU A 103 9.91 -28.58 -3.15
N ASP A 104 10.35 -28.44 -4.41
CA ASP A 104 9.48 -28.01 -5.50
C ASP A 104 8.67 -29.21 -6.03
N PHE A 105 7.42 -28.96 -6.44
CA PHE A 105 6.56 -29.97 -7.05
C PHE A 105 7.22 -30.67 -8.23
N ASP A 106 7.96 -29.94 -9.07
CA ASP A 106 8.57 -30.52 -10.26
C ASP A 106 9.80 -31.41 -9.95
N ASP A 107 10.44 -31.21 -8.79
CA ASP A 107 11.58 -32.02 -8.30
C ASP A 107 11.14 -33.24 -7.47
N GLY A 108 9.87 -33.33 -7.04
CA GLY A 108 9.38 -34.41 -6.20
C GLY A 108 7.86 -34.63 -6.18
N PRO A 109 7.20 -34.84 -7.33
CA PRO A 109 5.73 -34.96 -7.39
C PRO A 109 5.18 -36.16 -6.61
N SER A 110 5.97 -37.23 -6.46
CA SER A 110 5.61 -38.41 -5.66
C SER A 110 5.43 -38.09 -4.17
N VAL A 111 6.20 -37.14 -3.62
CA VAL A 111 6.08 -36.71 -2.22
C VAL A 111 4.77 -35.96 -2.00
N PHE A 112 4.37 -35.09 -2.93
CA PHE A 112 3.09 -34.38 -2.86
C PHE A 112 1.91 -35.33 -2.88
N GLN A 113 1.98 -36.39 -3.70
CA GLN A 113 0.97 -37.46 -3.73
C GLN A 113 0.94 -38.25 -2.42
N LYS A 114 2.11 -38.66 -1.90
CA LYS A 114 2.26 -39.40 -0.64
C LYS A 114 1.66 -38.63 0.55
N LEU A 115 1.80 -37.31 0.56
CA LEU A 115 1.30 -36.43 1.62
C LEU A 115 -0.14 -35.94 1.37
N GLY A 116 -0.76 -36.27 0.23
CA GLY A 116 -2.11 -35.82 -0.12
C GLY A 116 -2.25 -34.31 -0.29
N ILE A 117 -1.19 -33.63 -0.76
CA ILE A 117 -1.15 -32.18 -0.87
C ILE A 117 -1.71 -31.74 -2.23
N ALA A 118 -2.84 -31.05 -2.20
CA ALA A 118 -3.49 -30.52 -3.40
C ALA A 118 -3.14 -29.05 -3.70
N SER A 119 -2.53 -28.33 -2.76
CA SER A 119 -2.22 -26.90 -2.88
C SER A 119 -0.86 -26.55 -2.28
N ALA A 120 -0.20 -25.52 -2.83
CA ALA A 120 1.06 -24.96 -2.36
C ALA A 120 0.92 -23.44 -2.16
N PRO A 121 1.71 -22.80 -1.28
CA PRO A 121 2.77 -23.38 -0.44
C PRO A 121 2.22 -24.11 0.80
N VAL A 122 2.97 -25.10 1.28
CA VAL A 122 2.74 -25.77 2.58
C VAL A 122 4.05 -25.87 3.34
N VAL A 123 4.05 -25.58 4.64
CA VAL A 123 5.21 -25.82 5.50
C VAL A 123 4.86 -26.88 6.52
N PHE A 124 5.70 -27.91 6.60
CA PHE A 124 5.65 -28.90 7.68
C PHE A 124 6.90 -28.80 8.52
N ASN A 125 6.72 -28.77 9.84
CA ASN A 125 7.79 -29.00 10.78
C ASN A 125 7.73 -30.45 11.27
N HIS A 126 8.80 -31.19 10.99
CA HIS A 126 9.02 -32.55 11.42
C HIS A 126 9.88 -32.52 12.70
N PRO A 127 9.31 -32.85 13.88
CA PRO A 127 10.08 -32.88 15.12
C PRO A 127 11.11 -34.03 15.11
N ALA A 128 12.10 -33.99 16.00
CA ALA A 128 13.02 -35.12 16.18
C ALA A 128 12.26 -36.34 16.74
N THR A 129 12.65 -37.54 16.30
CA THR A 129 11.97 -38.80 16.70
C THR A 129 12.73 -39.53 17.81
N GLU A 130 14.05 -39.40 17.82
CA GLU A 130 14.98 -39.98 18.78
C GLU A 130 15.84 -38.87 19.42
N GLY A 131 16.53 -39.19 20.52
CA GLY A 131 17.38 -38.26 21.27
C GLY A 131 16.65 -37.29 22.20
N ASP A 132 17.41 -36.40 22.82
CA ASP A 132 16.97 -35.46 23.88
C ASP A 132 15.92 -34.44 23.42
N ARG A 133 15.66 -34.37 22.11
CA ARG A 133 14.76 -33.41 21.46
C ARG A 133 13.43 -34.02 21.03
N LYS A 134 13.17 -35.28 21.37
CA LYS A 134 11.85 -35.87 21.20
C LYS A 134 10.81 -35.02 21.97
N PRO A 135 9.71 -34.60 21.33
CA PRO A 135 8.67 -33.82 22.01
C PRO A 135 8.21 -34.54 23.28
N ALA A 136 8.09 -33.82 24.40
CA ALA A 136 7.64 -34.39 25.68
C ALA A 136 6.25 -35.05 25.58
N SER A 137 5.42 -34.60 24.64
CA SER A 137 4.12 -35.19 24.30
C SER A 137 4.21 -36.56 23.62
N GLY A 138 5.39 -37.00 23.17
CA GLY A 138 5.59 -38.24 22.40
C GLY A 138 5.05 -38.20 20.96
N ASN A 139 4.35 -37.13 20.58
CA ASN A 139 3.80 -36.97 19.24
C ASN A 139 4.88 -36.50 18.26
N VAL A 140 5.23 -37.38 17.31
CA VAL A 140 6.24 -37.13 16.27
C VAL A 140 5.63 -36.83 14.90
N SER A 141 4.31 -36.62 14.84
CA SER A 141 3.62 -36.27 13.59
C SER A 141 4.06 -34.88 13.09
N PRO A 142 4.10 -34.67 11.76
CA PRO A 142 4.45 -33.38 11.19
C PRO A 142 3.42 -32.31 11.56
N VAL A 143 3.89 -31.15 12.00
CA VAL A 143 3.04 -30.00 12.34
C VAL A 143 2.98 -29.08 11.13
N LYS A 144 1.78 -28.79 10.65
CA LYS A 144 1.54 -27.86 9.54
C LYS A 144 1.56 -26.41 10.05
N TYR A 145 2.24 -25.52 9.34
CA TYR A 145 2.10 -24.07 9.55
C TYR A 145 0.78 -23.57 8.97
N ASP A 146 0.09 -22.71 9.71
CA ASP A 146 -1.12 -22.04 9.23
C ASP A 146 -0.79 -20.68 8.63
N PHE A 147 -1.27 -20.43 7.41
CA PHE A 147 -1.10 -19.18 6.67
C PHE A 147 -2.24 -18.18 6.90
N ALA A 148 -3.12 -18.43 7.89
CA ALA A 148 -4.24 -17.54 8.21
C ALA A 148 -3.81 -16.07 8.46
N ASP A 149 -2.62 -15.87 9.04
CA ASP A 149 -2.07 -14.55 9.37
C ASP A 149 -1.16 -13.95 8.28
N GLY A 150 -1.07 -14.59 7.10
CA GLY A 150 -0.29 -14.11 5.95
C GLY A 150 1.09 -14.77 5.77
N PHE A 151 1.95 -14.15 4.94
CA PHE A 151 3.27 -14.66 4.52
C PHE A 151 4.45 -13.97 5.22
N ASP A 152 4.23 -13.45 6.42
CA ASP A 152 5.25 -12.73 7.17
C ASP A 152 6.36 -13.65 7.71
N ALA A 153 7.61 -13.29 7.43
CA ALA A 153 8.80 -14.01 7.89
C ALA A 153 8.96 -13.95 9.43
N ALA A 154 8.54 -12.86 10.07
CA ALA A 154 8.63 -12.74 11.53
C ALA A 154 7.74 -13.77 12.24
N ARG A 155 6.52 -13.98 11.74
CA ARG A 155 5.58 -14.99 12.26
C ARG A 155 6.03 -16.40 11.98
N LEU A 156 6.59 -16.66 10.80
CA LEU A 156 7.21 -17.94 10.49
C LEU A 156 8.35 -18.25 11.48
N ALA A 157 9.23 -17.28 11.74
CA ALA A 157 10.32 -17.43 12.70
C ALA A 157 9.81 -17.71 14.12
N GLU A 158 8.76 -17.01 14.58
CA GLU A 158 8.13 -17.23 15.88
C GLU A 158 7.52 -18.64 16.00
N PHE A 159 6.83 -19.12 14.95
CA PHE A 159 6.27 -20.46 14.91
C PHE A 159 7.36 -21.54 14.97
N LEU A 160 8.40 -21.43 14.13
CA LEU A 160 9.48 -22.42 14.06
C LEU A 160 10.36 -22.41 15.32
N SER A 161 10.48 -21.26 15.98
CA SER A 161 11.21 -21.11 17.25
C SER A 161 10.69 -22.02 18.37
N LYS A 162 9.44 -22.52 18.27
CA LYS A 162 8.87 -23.48 19.22
C LYS A 162 9.45 -24.89 19.07
N TYR A 163 10.02 -25.21 17.90
CA TYR A 163 10.48 -26.54 17.54
C TYR A 163 12.00 -26.62 17.32
N THR A 164 12.66 -25.49 17.08
CA THR A 164 14.13 -25.38 17.01
C THR A 164 14.77 -25.43 18.41
N PRO A 165 16.06 -25.79 18.52
CA PRO A 165 16.76 -25.81 19.81
C PRO A 165 17.00 -24.42 20.41
N VAL A 166 17.09 -23.40 19.56
CA VAL A 166 17.20 -21.98 19.93
C VAL A 166 16.21 -21.21 19.08
N ALA A 167 15.65 -20.12 19.63
CA ALA A 167 14.80 -19.22 18.85
C ALA A 167 15.54 -18.71 17.60
N VAL A 168 14.85 -18.67 16.46
CA VAL A 168 15.44 -18.25 15.19
C VAL A 168 15.75 -16.74 15.25
N PRO A 169 17.00 -16.30 15.06
CA PRO A 169 17.39 -14.90 15.21
C PRO A 169 17.04 -14.07 13.97
N TYR A 170 15.76 -14.04 13.59
CA TYR A 170 15.27 -13.28 12.44
C TYR A 170 15.05 -11.80 12.79
N ARG A 171 15.42 -10.90 11.87
CA ARG A 171 15.15 -9.45 11.95
C ARG A 171 14.72 -8.95 10.58
N ASP A 172 13.63 -8.22 10.54
CA ASP A 172 13.12 -7.66 9.28
C ASP A 172 14.12 -6.67 8.66
N PRO A 173 14.33 -6.74 7.33
CA PRO A 173 15.13 -5.75 6.63
C PRO A 173 14.42 -4.39 6.70
N ILE A 174 15.21 -3.32 6.85
CA ILE A 174 14.68 -1.96 6.83
C ILE A 174 14.13 -1.66 5.42
N ASP A 175 12.85 -1.32 5.33
CA ASP A 175 12.22 -0.91 4.07
C ASP A 175 12.63 0.52 3.70
N TRP A 176 13.75 0.64 3.00
CA TRP A 176 14.29 1.91 2.51
C TRP A 176 13.36 2.61 1.52
N VAL A 177 12.55 1.86 0.77
CA VAL A 177 11.63 2.43 -0.24
C VAL A 177 10.52 3.21 0.46
N ARG A 178 9.98 2.67 1.55
CA ARG A 178 9.01 3.37 2.40
C ARG A 178 9.58 4.67 2.99
N TRP A 179 10.80 4.62 3.52
CA TRP A 179 11.43 5.82 4.08
C TRP A 179 11.73 6.88 3.00
N LEU A 180 12.18 6.44 1.82
CA LEU A 180 12.44 7.33 0.69
C LEU A 180 11.16 8.00 0.19
N THR A 181 10.07 7.25 0.04
CA THR A 181 8.76 7.79 -0.39
C THR A 181 8.21 8.79 0.61
N ILE A 182 8.33 8.52 1.91
CA ILE A 182 7.97 9.48 2.97
C ILE A 182 8.84 10.75 2.86
N GLY A 183 10.15 10.60 2.68
CA GLY A 183 11.08 11.72 2.55
C GLY A 183 10.79 12.62 1.35
N ILE A 184 10.59 12.02 0.18
CA ILE A 184 10.24 12.74 -1.06
C ILE A 184 8.87 13.41 -0.92
N GLY A 185 7.89 12.71 -0.35
CA GLY A 185 6.55 13.24 -0.12
C GLY A 185 6.56 14.46 0.82
N ALA A 186 7.33 14.39 1.90
CA ALA A 186 7.49 15.49 2.84
C ALA A 186 8.16 16.71 2.17
N LEU A 187 9.25 16.48 1.42
CA LEU A 187 9.94 17.55 0.70
C LEU A 187 9.04 18.18 -0.38
N GLY A 188 8.34 17.36 -1.15
CA GLY A 188 7.38 17.83 -2.15
C GLY A 188 6.26 18.66 -1.54
N SER A 189 5.75 18.24 -0.37
CA SER A 189 4.72 18.98 0.37
C SER A 189 5.24 20.35 0.86
N LEU A 190 6.48 20.42 1.35
CA LEU A 190 7.09 21.67 1.76
C LEU A 190 7.31 22.63 0.57
N LEU A 191 7.75 22.11 -0.57
CA LEU A 191 7.90 22.89 -1.80
C LEU A 191 6.54 23.40 -2.31
N LEU A 192 5.51 22.55 -2.27
CA LEU A 192 4.15 22.93 -2.64
C LEU A 192 3.60 24.03 -1.71
N LEU A 193 3.81 23.87 -0.40
CA LEU A 193 3.44 24.90 0.58
C LEU A 193 4.18 26.21 0.32
N ARG A 194 5.46 26.17 -0.04
CA ARG A 194 6.21 27.37 -0.41
C ARG A 194 5.64 28.06 -1.64
N PHE A 195 5.20 27.29 -2.63
CA PHE A 195 4.60 27.81 -3.86
C PHE A 195 3.21 28.42 -3.62
N ILE A 196 2.39 27.82 -2.75
CA ILE A 196 1.01 28.27 -2.48
C ILE A 196 0.95 29.30 -1.33
N ALA A 197 1.97 29.38 -0.47
CA ALA A 197 2.07 30.34 0.63
C ALA A 197 1.69 31.78 0.26
N PRO A 198 2.17 32.39 -0.84
CA PRO A 198 1.78 33.76 -1.18
C PRO A 198 0.28 33.91 -1.47
N ILE A 199 -0.37 32.87 -2.00
CA ILE A 199 -1.81 32.87 -2.29
C ILE A 199 -2.61 32.79 -0.97
N ILE A 200 -2.20 31.89 -0.06
CA ILE A 200 -2.86 31.69 1.25
C ILE A 200 -2.64 32.88 2.18
N GLN A 201 -1.46 33.51 2.16
CA GLN A 201 -1.13 34.66 3.01
C GLN A 201 -1.74 35.98 2.49
N SER A 202 -2.18 36.03 1.24
CA SER A 202 -2.80 37.22 0.68
C SER A 202 -4.20 37.43 1.23
N LYS A 203 -4.40 38.54 1.95
CA LYS A 203 -5.72 38.99 2.44
C LYS A 203 -6.75 39.16 1.31
N TRP A 204 -6.29 39.51 0.10
CA TRP A 204 -7.15 39.71 -1.05
C TRP A 204 -7.72 38.39 -1.56
N THR A 205 -6.97 37.30 -1.48
CA THR A 205 -7.47 35.95 -1.79
C THR A 205 -8.69 35.61 -0.94
N TRP A 206 -8.57 35.79 0.39
CA TRP A 206 -9.65 35.52 1.33
C TRP A 206 -10.83 36.47 1.15
N ALA A 207 -10.58 37.75 0.88
CA ALA A 207 -11.62 38.72 0.57
C ALA A 207 -12.40 38.28 -0.68
N THR A 208 -11.72 37.93 -1.77
CA THR A 208 -12.35 37.46 -3.01
C THR A 208 -13.15 36.18 -2.79
N ILE A 209 -12.59 35.17 -2.11
CA ILE A 209 -13.29 33.92 -1.80
C ILE A 209 -14.56 34.19 -0.99
N THR A 210 -14.46 35.02 0.05
CA THR A 210 -15.59 35.34 0.93
C THR A 210 -16.69 36.09 0.17
N VAL A 211 -16.32 37.07 -0.66
CA VAL A 211 -17.28 37.85 -1.45
C VAL A 211 -17.97 36.98 -2.50
N ILE A 212 -17.22 36.17 -3.26
CA ILE A 212 -17.79 35.25 -4.25
C ILE A 212 -18.74 34.26 -3.59
N THR A 213 -18.33 33.68 -2.46
CA THR A 213 -19.18 32.75 -1.71
C THR A 213 -20.46 33.44 -1.25
N SER A 214 -20.36 34.65 -0.71
CA SER A 214 -21.52 35.44 -0.27
C SER A 214 -22.48 35.71 -1.42
N LEU A 215 -21.98 36.12 -2.60
CA LEU A 215 -22.80 36.38 -3.79
C LEU A 215 -23.53 35.12 -4.30
N ILE A 216 -22.84 33.97 -4.33
CA ILE A 216 -23.45 32.71 -4.74
C ILE A 216 -24.54 32.30 -3.74
N MET A 217 -24.27 32.39 -2.44
CA MET A 217 -25.23 31.98 -1.42
C MET A 217 -26.47 32.88 -1.37
N THR A 218 -26.30 34.21 -1.51
CA THR A 218 -27.42 35.16 -1.50
C THR A 218 -28.27 35.12 -2.78
N SER A 219 -27.74 34.59 -3.89
CA SER A 219 -28.48 34.42 -5.15
C SER A 219 -29.44 33.22 -5.17
N GLY A 220 -29.53 32.43 -4.09
CA GLY A 220 -30.46 31.29 -3.99
C GLY A 220 -29.88 29.95 -4.45
N TYR A 221 -28.55 29.80 -4.54
CA TYR A 221 -27.91 28.56 -4.98
C TYR A 221 -28.37 27.33 -4.20
N MET A 222 -28.49 27.42 -2.87
CA MET A 222 -28.91 26.29 -2.02
C MET A 222 -30.32 25.80 -2.32
N PHE A 223 -31.24 26.70 -2.72
CA PHE A 223 -32.58 26.31 -3.14
C PHE A 223 -32.52 25.36 -4.35
N THR A 224 -31.74 25.73 -5.37
CA THR A 224 -31.60 24.93 -6.59
C THR A 224 -30.95 23.58 -6.33
N ARG A 225 -29.97 23.52 -5.41
CA ARG A 225 -29.28 22.28 -5.03
C ARG A 225 -30.16 21.33 -4.23
N ILE A 226 -30.87 21.83 -3.22
CA ILE A 226 -31.73 20.98 -2.36
C ILE A 226 -32.88 20.38 -3.16
N ARG A 227 -33.47 21.16 -4.07
CA ARG A 227 -34.63 20.75 -4.85
C ARG A 227 -34.29 20.10 -6.19
N ASN A 228 -33.01 19.92 -6.50
CA ASN A 228 -32.54 19.45 -7.81
C ASN A 228 -33.22 20.20 -8.97
N ALA A 229 -33.31 21.52 -8.86
CA ALA A 229 -33.95 22.34 -9.87
C ALA A 229 -33.18 22.25 -11.20
N PRO A 230 -33.88 22.20 -12.35
CA PRO A 230 -33.21 22.14 -13.64
C PRO A 230 -32.42 23.44 -13.89
N TYR A 231 -31.38 23.33 -14.72
CA TYR A 231 -30.53 24.48 -15.04
C TYR A 231 -31.29 25.55 -15.86
N ASN A 232 -32.16 25.14 -16.77
CA ASN A 232 -33.07 25.99 -17.54
C ASN A 232 -34.40 25.25 -17.82
N GLY A 233 -35.39 25.96 -18.35
CA GLY A 233 -36.75 25.46 -18.58
C GLY A 233 -37.06 24.99 -20.01
N GLY A 234 -36.06 24.73 -20.87
CA GLY A 234 -36.26 24.43 -22.30
C GLY A 234 -35.86 25.59 -23.22
N PRO A 235 -36.23 25.58 -24.52
CA PRO A 235 -35.62 26.42 -25.56
C PRO A 235 -35.74 27.92 -25.23
N GLY A 236 -34.67 28.49 -24.66
CA GLY A 236 -34.54 29.91 -24.32
C GLY A 236 -35.17 30.35 -23.00
N ASN A 237 -35.91 29.49 -22.29
CA ASN A 237 -36.55 29.89 -21.04
C ASN A 237 -35.60 29.73 -19.84
N TRP A 238 -34.97 30.84 -19.44
CA TRP A 238 -34.03 30.86 -18.32
C TRP A 238 -34.64 31.38 -17.01
N ILE A 239 -35.89 31.89 -17.03
CA ILE A 239 -36.61 32.33 -15.82
C ILE A 239 -37.75 31.35 -15.50
N ALA A 240 -37.68 30.72 -14.34
CA ALA A 240 -38.72 29.85 -13.80
C ALA A 240 -39.97 30.67 -13.49
N GLY A 241 -41.11 30.11 -13.91
CA GLY A 241 -42.43 30.66 -13.64
C GLY A 241 -42.80 30.54 -12.17
N GLY A 242 -43.52 31.56 -11.68
CA GLY A 242 -43.95 31.65 -10.30
C GLY A 242 -42.87 32.19 -9.35
N TYR A 243 -43.33 32.73 -8.21
CA TYR A 243 -42.46 33.40 -7.24
C TYR A 243 -41.61 32.42 -6.42
N GLN A 244 -42.07 31.18 -6.23
CA GLN A 244 -41.44 30.19 -5.35
C GLN A 244 -40.45 29.25 -6.05
N ASN A 245 -40.30 29.35 -7.38
CA ASN A 245 -39.41 28.50 -8.17
C ASN A 245 -38.28 29.31 -8.78
N GLN A 246 -37.14 28.64 -8.98
CA GLN A 246 -35.93 29.24 -9.50
C GLN A 246 -35.11 28.21 -10.26
N PHE A 247 -34.60 28.56 -11.45
CA PHE A 247 -33.68 27.72 -12.21
C PHE A 247 -32.22 27.98 -11.83
N GLY A 248 -31.34 27.00 -12.15
CA GLY A 248 -29.89 27.13 -11.91
C GLY A 248 -29.24 28.29 -12.67
N GLN A 249 -29.68 28.58 -13.90
CA GLN A 249 -29.18 29.69 -14.69
C GLN A 249 -29.52 31.06 -14.05
N GLU A 250 -30.69 31.20 -13.41
CA GLU A 250 -31.07 32.45 -12.73
C GLU A 250 -30.11 32.80 -11.60
N VAL A 251 -29.66 31.80 -10.83
CA VAL A 251 -28.70 31.99 -9.73
C VAL A 251 -27.45 32.70 -10.25
N GLN A 252 -26.93 32.29 -11.41
CA GLN A 252 -25.73 32.88 -12.00
C GLN A 252 -25.97 34.33 -12.46
N VAL A 253 -27.11 34.59 -13.11
CA VAL A 253 -27.46 35.94 -13.57
C VAL A 253 -27.66 36.89 -12.38
N ILE A 254 -28.39 36.45 -11.35
CA ILE A 254 -28.65 37.26 -10.15
C ILE A 254 -27.35 37.49 -9.36
N ALA A 255 -26.49 36.47 -9.19
CA ALA A 255 -25.19 36.63 -8.56
C ALA A 255 -24.30 37.64 -9.31
N PHE A 256 -24.33 37.62 -10.65
CA PHE A 256 -23.60 38.58 -11.48
C PHE A 256 -24.14 40.01 -11.31
N ILE A 257 -25.47 40.19 -11.31
CA ILE A 257 -26.09 41.51 -11.09
C ILE A 257 -25.74 42.07 -9.71
N TYR A 258 -25.84 41.25 -8.65
CA TYR A 258 -25.43 41.65 -7.31
C TYR A 258 -23.93 41.99 -7.26
N GLY A 259 -23.08 41.17 -7.87
CA GLY A 259 -21.65 41.42 -7.96
C GLY A 259 -21.32 42.73 -8.66
N LEU A 260 -21.99 43.03 -9.78
CA LEU A 260 -21.77 44.26 -10.54
C LEU A 260 -22.26 45.51 -9.77
N LEU A 261 -23.39 45.41 -9.08
CA LEU A 261 -23.88 46.48 -8.20
C LEU A 261 -22.89 46.74 -7.05
N SER A 262 -22.48 45.69 -6.33
CA SER A 262 -21.51 45.81 -5.24
C SER A 262 -20.18 46.37 -5.75
N PHE A 263 -19.70 45.91 -6.92
CA PHE A 263 -18.49 46.42 -7.54
C PHE A 263 -18.59 47.91 -7.89
N ALA A 264 -19.69 48.35 -8.48
CA ALA A 264 -19.90 49.77 -8.80
C ALA A 264 -19.91 50.65 -7.52
N PHE A 265 -20.52 50.18 -6.44
CA PHE A 265 -20.45 50.84 -5.14
C PHE A 265 -19.02 50.90 -4.58
N LEU A 266 -18.26 49.79 -4.66
CA LEU A 266 -16.87 49.77 -4.20
C LEU A 266 -15.99 50.71 -5.03
N MET A 267 -16.20 50.81 -6.34
CA MET A 267 -15.48 51.76 -7.19
C MET A 267 -15.73 53.20 -6.74
N LEU A 268 -16.98 53.57 -6.42
CA LEU A 268 -17.34 54.90 -5.91
C LEU A 268 -16.68 55.23 -4.57
N ILE A 269 -16.59 54.26 -3.66
CA ILE A 269 -16.10 54.51 -2.30
C ILE A 269 -14.58 54.41 -2.21
N LEU A 270 -13.96 53.47 -2.93
CA LEU A 270 -12.55 53.15 -2.77
C LEU A 270 -11.66 53.73 -3.87
N VAL A 271 -12.15 53.79 -5.12
CA VAL A 271 -11.31 54.16 -6.27
C VAL A 271 -11.49 55.61 -6.67
N VAL A 272 -12.73 56.08 -6.76
CA VAL A 272 -13.05 57.46 -7.18
C VAL A 272 -12.39 58.54 -6.29
N PRO A 273 -12.33 58.39 -4.95
CA PRO A 273 -11.65 59.38 -4.10
C PRO A 273 -10.15 59.47 -4.32
N LEU A 274 -9.52 58.40 -4.84
CA LEU A 274 -8.08 58.35 -5.12
C LEU A 274 -7.70 59.04 -6.43
N GLN A 275 -8.69 59.47 -7.24
CA GLN A 275 -8.44 60.11 -8.52
C GLN A 275 -7.89 61.54 -8.33
N THR A 276 -6.70 61.81 -8.87
CA THR A 276 -6.00 63.09 -8.67
C THR A 276 -6.61 64.25 -9.46
N SER A 277 -7.11 63.99 -10.66
CA SER A 277 -7.70 65.03 -11.51
C SER A 277 -9.19 65.22 -11.21
N PRO A 278 -9.66 66.45 -10.87
CA PRO A 278 -11.05 66.72 -10.52
C PRO A 278 -12.06 66.36 -11.62
N GLN A 279 -11.69 66.57 -12.89
CA GLN A 279 -12.55 66.25 -14.03
C GLN A 279 -12.81 64.75 -14.17
N LYS A 280 -11.76 63.92 -14.09
CA LYS A 280 -11.93 62.45 -14.17
C LYS A 280 -12.67 61.92 -12.95
N GLN A 281 -12.44 62.49 -11.77
CA GLN A 281 -13.17 62.12 -10.55
C GLN A 281 -14.66 62.36 -10.74
N ARG A 282 -15.05 63.56 -11.18
CA ARG A 282 -16.46 63.92 -11.45
C ARG A 282 -17.09 63.02 -12.51
N LEU A 283 -16.36 62.72 -13.59
CA LEU A 283 -16.83 61.80 -14.63
C LEU A 283 -17.06 60.39 -14.08
N GLN A 284 -16.15 59.87 -13.27
CA GLN A 284 -16.30 58.54 -12.67
C GLN A 284 -17.47 58.47 -11.68
N ILE A 285 -17.74 59.56 -10.92
CA ILE A 285 -18.94 59.63 -10.08
C ILE A 285 -20.19 59.44 -10.94
N TYR A 286 -20.36 60.24 -12.00
CA TYR A 286 -21.52 60.13 -12.88
C TYR A 286 -21.62 58.77 -13.57
N LEU A 287 -20.48 58.21 -14.01
CA LEU A 287 -20.43 56.90 -14.65
C LEU A 287 -20.92 55.81 -13.68
N TRP A 288 -20.34 55.69 -12.49
CA TRP A 288 -20.68 54.61 -11.57
C TRP A 288 -22.07 54.78 -10.96
N THR A 289 -22.52 56.01 -10.69
CA THR A 289 -23.92 56.28 -10.32
C THR A 289 -24.87 55.87 -11.44
N GLY A 290 -24.54 56.16 -12.71
CA GLY A 290 -25.31 55.71 -13.86
C GLY A 290 -25.37 54.19 -13.99
N VAL A 291 -24.24 53.50 -13.81
CA VAL A 291 -24.18 52.03 -13.80
C VAL A 291 -25.07 51.45 -12.70
N ILE A 292 -24.99 51.96 -11.47
CA ILE A 292 -25.85 51.50 -10.36
C ILE A 292 -27.33 51.66 -10.72
N MET A 293 -27.72 52.82 -11.23
CA MET A 293 -29.10 53.14 -11.61
C MET A 293 -29.63 52.19 -12.71
N ILE A 294 -28.83 51.93 -13.74
CA ILE A 294 -29.22 51.02 -14.85
C ILE A 294 -29.32 49.57 -14.37
N ILE A 295 -28.28 49.07 -13.68
CA ILE A 295 -28.24 47.67 -13.25
C ILE A 295 -29.31 47.39 -12.18
N TYR A 296 -29.58 48.34 -11.28
CA TYR A 296 -30.67 48.23 -10.33
C TYR A 296 -32.03 48.22 -11.04
N SER A 297 -32.20 49.02 -12.10
CA SER A 297 -33.40 48.94 -12.94
C SER A 297 -33.57 47.58 -13.61
N VAL A 298 -32.49 46.94 -14.07
CA VAL A 298 -32.53 45.57 -14.61
C VAL A 298 -32.93 44.57 -13.54
N LEU A 299 -32.40 44.69 -12.32
CA LEU A 299 -32.78 43.85 -11.19
C LEU A 299 -34.29 43.93 -10.88
N ILE A 300 -34.83 45.15 -10.78
CA ILE A 300 -36.27 45.37 -10.55
C ILE A 300 -37.11 44.83 -11.72
N SER A 301 -36.65 44.99 -12.96
CA SER A 301 -37.33 44.43 -14.14
C SER A 301 -37.45 42.90 -14.06
N ILE A 302 -36.36 42.20 -13.74
CA ILE A 302 -36.37 40.74 -13.54
C ILE A 302 -37.29 40.34 -12.36
N PHE A 303 -37.24 41.09 -11.27
CA PHE A 303 -38.12 40.86 -10.12
C PHE A 303 -39.61 40.98 -10.49
N ARG A 304 -39.97 41.96 -11.32
CA ARG A 304 -41.35 42.15 -11.81
C ARG A 304 -41.82 41.02 -12.73
N VAL A 305 -40.93 40.44 -13.53
CA VAL A 305 -41.27 39.26 -14.34
C VAL A 305 -41.70 38.10 -13.45
N LYS A 306 -41.03 37.88 -12.31
CA LYS A 306 -41.42 36.87 -11.32
C LYS A 306 -42.63 37.26 -10.48
N ASN A 307 -42.73 38.53 -10.07
CA ASN A 307 -43.83 39.05 -9.29
C ASN A 307 -44.63 40.10 -10.09
N ARG A 308 -45.57 39.62 -10.91
CA ARG A 308 -46.39 40.48 -11.78
C ARG A 308 -47.24 41.50 -11.04
N GLY A 309 -47.50 41.31 -9.74
CA GLY A 309 -48.24 42.25 -8.91
C GLY A 309 -47.41 43.44 -8.41
N TYR A 310 -46.11 43.49 -8.67
CA TYR A 310 -45.25 44.57 -8.17
C TYR A 310 -45.43 45.86 -8.99
N PRO A 311 -45.88 46.98 -8.37
CA PRO A 311 -46.32 48.17 -9.10
C PRO A 311 -45.20 49.16 -9.44
N PHE A 312 -44.05 49.07 -8.78
CA PHE A 312 -42.97 50.05 -8.93
C PHE A 312 -41.96 49.66 -10.01
N LYS A 313 -41.48 50.66 -10.76
CA LYS A 313 -40.40 50.53 -11.75
C LYS A 313 -39.46 51.74 -11.65
N LEU A 314 -38.20 51.55 -12.02
CA LEU A 314 -37.22 52.65 -12.04
C LEU A 314 -37.16 53.27 -13.45
N PHE A 315 -36.67 52.50 -14.43
CA PHE A 315 -36.66 52.89 -15.85
C PHE A 315 -37.29 51.82 -16.75
N LEU A 316 -36.96 50.55 -16.50
CA LEU A 316 -37.44 49.35 -17.22
C LEU A 316 -38.60 48.67 -16.47
#